data_AF-A0A086XQD9-F1
#
_entry.id   AF-A0A086XQD9-F1
#
_cell.length_a   1.000
_cell.length_b   1.000
_cell.length_c   1.000
_cell.angle_alpha   90.00
_cell.angle_beta   90.00
_cell.angle_gamma   90.00
#
_symmetry.space_group_name_H-M   'P 1'
#
loop_
_entity.id
_entity.type
_entity.pdbx_description
1 polymer ?
#
loop_
_entity_poly.entity_id
_entity_poly.type
_entity_poly.pdbx_seq_one_letter_code
_entity_poly.pdbx_strand_id
1 'polypeptide(L)'
;MSRRRLMAVAALSVTASVTGGALATEVPDPAAPGDVTPDQWGIRQRVDETERICAMMQWASDHRRRIVWPDGGEYWLSQYSAIGPAVYADWHCAGQCTLKSLRTDTPGTNDYFIRLGGVSLAHTRLTASVEAGDSEITVASTKGAQVGQLALISTSKMIDTDHRGQARDGIVLAVDAVLSDTRLRLSAPLPFPISVGETAGKVAARPGPTQLQVKGLGLDTSMMRYRIRFTSGAAQGQIAYVVDYDPDAGILSCHPVHSTFPAAVAAGDDFIIERTADILLSAPVRARIEGLRLTRDPHRVTSPDRKTLGFVGLVLQRATQAVLRRLTVENFSDCGIRMEWCHGSDVTRIRLTGANRSFNVYDGTGYGMSVFQSSFGTYTDISGHTCRRLVDVGGTQGVSWYNRLRNLRSAGGGQSFAGEAYWPEGNLLVEVTGSHGAAAGTVYEDISGQDVSGLLNIRGLNETASGLRGWGRMDRMILIQYGGSGLVARDLRYDDGITEIGATLRRSNYEAASDWLNRRLISVIKFRTDNYGRTRLASLIGVQANGLQRCLFYGDVGKGAVENLVYGDIVVATDNATGKYPDFTLFGGQAMAGSNVVALNRPVVFNSTVFPKRKIAL
;
A
#
# COMPACT_ATOMS: atom_id res chain seq x y z
N MET A 1 6.88 -5.14 -38.85
CA MET A 1 8.30 -5.02 -38.49
C MET A 1 8.51 -3.89 -37.48
N SER A 2 8.16 -4.10 -36.20
CA SER A 2 8.41 -3.13 -35.13
C SER A 2 9.08 -3.85 -33.96
N ARG A 3 10.33 -3.44 -33.68
CA ARG A 3 11.19 -4.01 -32.64
C ARG A 3 10.62 -3.66 -31.25
N ARG A 4 10.07 -4.64 -30.53
CA ARG A 4 9.76 -4.52 -29.10
C ARG A 4 10.98 -4.96 -28.29
N ARG A 5 11.55 -4.01 -27.53
CA ARG A 5 12.63 -4.23 -26.56
C ARG A 5 12.08 -5.03 -25.38
N LEU A 6 12.68 -6.20 -25.12
CA LEU A 6 12.60 -6.88 -23.83
C LEU A 6 13.21 -5.97 -22.76
N MET A 7 12.48 -5.70 -21.68
CA MET A 7 13.06 -5.23 -20.42
C MET A 7 13.71 -6.43 -19.73
N ALA A 8 15.00 -6.65 -20.02
CA ALA A 8 15.86 -7.42 -19.16
C ALA A 8 16.14 -6.59 -17.90
N VAL A 9 15.88 -7.17 -16.72
CA VAL A 9 16.41 -6.68 -15.45
C VAL A 9 17.92 -6.92 -15.49
N ALA A 10 18.66 -5.96 -16.05
CA ALA A 10 20.09 -5.92 -15.92
C ALA A 10 20.40 -5.33 -14.54
N ALA A 11 20.96 -6.17 -13.67
CA ALA A 11 21.76 -5.71 -12.54
C ALA A 11 22.95 -4.92 -13.12
N LEU A 12 22.82 -3.61 -13.22
CA LEU A 12 23.93 -2.71 -13.47
C LEU A 12 24.45 -2.24 -12.11
N SER A 13 25.42 -2.98 -11.61
CA SER A 13 26.40 -2.47 -10.65
C SER A 13 27.17 -1.34 -11.34
N VAL A 14 26.86 -0.09 -11.01
CA VAL A 14 27.78 1.01 -11.31
C VAL A 14 28.76 1.07 -10.14
N THR A 15 29.89 0.39 -10.32
CA THR A 15 31.15 0.70 -9.63
C THR A 15 31.51 2.16 -9.90
N ALA A 16 31.88 2.89 -8.85
CA ALA A 16 32.36 4.25 -8.92
C ALA A 16 33.46 4.40 -9.98
N SER A 17 33.34 5.38 -10.88
CA SER A 17 34.51 5.92 -11.59
C SER A 17 34.88 7.24 -10.94
N VAL A 18 35.87 7.17 -10.05
CA VAL A 18 36.72 8.30 -9.68
C VAL A 18 37.42 8.73 -10.98
N THR A 19 37.08 9.91 -11.49
CA THR A 19 37.99 10.66 -12.34
C THR A 19 38.45 11.85 -11.53
N GLY A 20 39.69 11.77 -11.06
CA GLY A 20 40.40 12.89 -10.48
C GLY A 20 40.46 14.04 -11.49
N GLY A 21 39.83 15.14 -11.12
CA GLY A 21 40.00 16.45 -11.71
C GLY A 21 39.99 17.43 -10.54
N ALA A 22 41.13 18.08 -10.29
CA ALA A 22 41.33 18.96 -9.16
C ALA A 22 40.31 20.10 -9.13
N LEU A 23 39.48 20.13 -8.10
CA LEU A 23 38.92 21.37 -7.57
C LEU A 23 39.28 21.43 -6.09
N ALA A 24 40.33 22.22 -5.83
CA ALA A 24 40.67 22.70 -4.52
C ALA A 24 39.55 23.60 -4.01
N THR A 25 38.75 23.07 -3.09
CA THR A 25 38.23 23.83 -1.95
C THR A 25 38.28 22.90 -0.77
N GLU A 26 39.13 23.25 0.20
CA GLU A 26 39.24 22.55 1.49
C GLU A 26 37.83 22.34 2.05
N VAL A 27 37.35 21.09 2.04
CA VAL A 27 36.26 20.70 2.94
C VAL A 27 36.88 20.79 4.32
N PRO A 28 36.42 21.68 5.21
CA PRO A 28 36.95 21.73 6.56
C PRO A 28 36.71 20.35 7.16
N ASP A 29 37.77 19.67 7.60
CA ASP A 29 37.65 18.50 8.45
C ASP A 29 37.10 19.01 9.80
N PRO A 30 35.81 18.80 10.15
CA PRO A 30 35.29 19.29 11.40
C PRO A 30 35.90 18.44 12.51
N ALA A 31 36.90 19.00 13.19
CA ALA A 31 37.59 18.35 14.29
C ALA A 31 36.61 17.89 15.40
N ALA A 32 36.70 16.59 15.74
CA ALA A 32 36.32 15.98 17.02
C ALA A 32 34.81 15.67 17.29
N PRO A 33 34.48 14.87 18.34
CA PRO A 33 33.20 14.17 18.49
C PRO A 33 32.06 15.13 18.83
N GLY A 34 30.98 15.07 18.05
CA GLY A 34 29.79 15.89 18.26
C GLY A 34 28.78 15.75 17.13
N ASP A 35 27.68 16.50 17.26
CA ASP A 35 26.65 16.64 16.22
C ASP A 35 27.18 17.49 15.04
N VAL A 36 26.76 17.14 13.84
CA VAL A 36 27.06 17.84 12.58
C VAL A 36 26.00 18.91 12.32
N THR A 37 26.40 20.11 11.93
CA THR A 37 25.47 21.20 11.61
C THR A 37 25.76 21.79 10.23
N PRO A 38 24.75 22.40 9.56
CA PRO A 38 24.96 23.09 8.29
C PRO A 38 26.05 24.18 8.35
N ASP A 39 26.18 24.88 9.47
CA ASP A 39 27.13 25.99 9.64
C ASP A 39 28.59 25.51 9.61
N GLN A 40 28.89 24.34 10.20
CA GLN A 40 30.23 23.72 10.13
C GLN A 40 30.66 23.42 8.69
N TRP A 41 29.70 23.24 7.79
CA TRP A 41 29.91 22.98 6.36
C TRP A 41 29.77 24.26 5.50
N GLY A 42 29.57 25.41 6.14
CA GLY A 42 29.34 26.69 5.46
C GLY A 42 28.11 26.68 4.54
N ILE A 43 27.10 25.87 4.86
CA ILE A 43 25.87 25.76 4.07
C ILE A 43 25.00 26.98 4.34
N ARG A 44 24.64 27.71 3.29
CA ARG A 44 23.78 28.89 3.36
C ARG A 44 22.31 28.53 3.19
N GLN A 45 21.44 29.37 3.75
CA GLN A 45 19.99 29.22 3.61
C GLN A 45 19.49 29.87 2.31
N ARG A 46 18.38 29.35 1.77
CA ARG A 46 17.64 29.91 0.62
C ARG A 46 18.45 30.15 -0.65
N VAL A 47 19.48 29.35 -0.87
CA VAL A 47 20.25 29.28 -2.12
C VAL A 47 20.54 27.81 -2.42
N ASP A 48 20.87 27.50 -3.66
CA ASP A 48 21.23 26.13 -4.04
C ASP A 48 22.54 25.72 -3.37
N GLU A 49 22.42 24.86 -2.37
CA GLU A 49 23.55 24.25 -1.66
C GLU A 49 23.54 22.73 -1.86
N THR A 50 23.02 22.25 -3.01
CA THR A 50 22.87 20.81 -3.30
C THR A 50 24.18 20.05 -3.03
N GLU A 51 25.30 20.52 -3.57
CA GLU A 51 26.58 19.83 -3.43
C GLU A 51 27.03 19.74 -1.97
N ARG A 52 26.95 20.85 -1.21
CA ARG A 52 27.39 20.89 0.18
C ARG A 52 26.48 20.12 1.13
N ILE A 53 25.16 20.23 0.94
CA ILE A 53 24.20 19.46 1.73
C ILE A 53 24.37 17.97 1.48
N CYS A 54 24.51 17.55 0.22
CA CYS A 54 24.76 16.15 -0.12
C CYS A 54 26.09 15.66 0.46
N ALA A 55 27.16 16.45 0.38
CA ALA A 55 28.45 16.12 0.97
C ALA A 55 28.38 15.96 2.50
N MET A 56 27.71 16.89 3.19
CA MET A 56 27.48 16.81 4.64
C MET A 56 26.68 15.56 5.01
N MET A 57 25.56 15.30 4.31
CA MET A 57 24.72 14.13 4.58
C MET A 57 25.46 12.81 4.34
N GLN A 58 26.23 12.74 3.25
CA GLN A 58 27.05 11.57 2.92
C GLN A 58 28.14 11.33 3.96
N TRP A 59 28.90 12.38 4.31
CA TRP A 59 29.94 12.29 5.33
C TRP A 59 29.36 11.87 6.68
N ALA A 60 28.22 12.43 7.09
CA ALA A 60 27.55 12.07 8.33
C ALA A 60 27.07 10.60 8.31
N SER A 61 26.59 10.09 7.18
CA SER A 61 26.27 8.67 7.02
C SER A 61 27.51 7.79 7.18
N ASP A 62 28.59 8.09 6.46
CA ASP A 62 29.83 7.29 6.45
C ASP A 62 30.50 7.24 7.83
N HIS A 63 30.39 8.33 8.59
CA HIS A 63 30.98 8.46 9.93
C HIS A 63 29.97 8.20 11.06
N ARG A 64 28.75 7.79 10.73
CA ARG A 64 27.64 7.55 11.68
C ARG A 64 27.43 8.70 12.66
N ARG A 65 27.39 9.92 12.14
CA ARG A 65 27.17 11.15 12.90
C ARG A 65 25.73 11.62 12.75
N ARG A 66 25.22 12.24 13.81
CA ARG A 66 23.94 12.94 13.78
C ARG A 66 24.10 14.28 13.08
N ILE A 67 23.10 14.65 12.27
CA ILE A 67 22.93 16.00 11.74
C ILE A 67 21.88 16.72 12.57
N VAL A 68 22.23 17.89 13.09
CA VAL A 68 21.32 18.81 13.77
C VAL A 68 21.05 20.00 12.86
N TRP A 69 19.81 20.08 12.40
CA TRP A 69 19.30 21.18 11.61
C TRP A 69 18.84 22.32 12.54
N PRO A 70 19.22 23.58 12.27
CA PRO A 70 18.73 24.72 13.02
C PRO A 70 17.22 24.89 12.91
N ASP A 71 16.57 25.22 14.02
CA ASP A 71 15.14 25.54 14.03
C ASP A 71 14.86 26.80 13.18
N GLY A 72 13.78 26.75 12.39
CA GLY A 72 13.43 27.81 11.43
C GLY A 72 14.32 27.88 10.19
N GLY A 73 15.33 27.02 10.06
CA GLY A 73 16.22 26.98 8.89
C GLY A 73 15.50 26.60 7.59
N GLU A 74 15.93 27.16 6.46
CA GLU A 74 15.45 26.81 5.13
C GLU A 74 16.60 26.54 4.15
N TYR A 75 16.78 25.28 3.78
CA TYR A 75 17.88 24.80 2.96
C TYR A 75 17.38 24.23 1.64
N TRP A 76 18.01 24.62 0.54
CA TRP A 76 17.56 24.26 -0.79
C TRP A 76 18.55 23.30 -1.44
N LEU A 77 18.02 22.19 -1.96
CA LEU A 77 18.78 21.19 -2.70
C LEU A 77 17.91 20.56 -3.79
N SER A 78 18.53 20.01 -4.82
CA SER A 78 17.80 19.34 -5.90
C SER A 78 17.29 17.97 -5.47
N GLN A 79 18.18 17.11 -4.99
CA GLN A 79 17.91 15.75 -4.52
C GLN A 79 19.07 15.21 -3.68
N TYR A 80 18.82 14.19 -2.87
CA TYR A 80 19.85 13.42 -2.16
C TYR A 80 19.58 11.91 -2.26
N SER A 81 20.63 11.12 -2.45
CA SER A 81 20.56 9.66 -2.53
C SER A 81 21.74 9.03 -1.81
N ALA A 82 21.47 8.14 -0.87
CA ALA A 82 22.46 7.26 -0.27
C ALA A 82 21.98 5.82 -0.40
N ILE A 83 22.69 5.02 -1.20
CA ILE A 83 22.40 3.61 -1.41
C ILE A 83 23.68 2.81 -1.18
N GLY A 84 23.65 1.90 -0.21
CA GLY A 84 24.86 1.17 0.16
C GLY A 84 24.68 0.16 1.30
N PRO A 85 25.75 -0.56 1.67
CA PRO A 85 25.73 -1.58 2.71
C PRO A 85 25.70 -1.02 4.14
N ALA A 86 25.89 0.28 4.32
CA ALA A 86 26.02 0.90 5.64
C ALA A 86 25.36 2.29 5.71
N VAL A 87 24.23 2.48 5.02
CA VAL A 87 23.52 3.77 5.03
C VAL A 87 22.98 4.09 6.42
N TYR A 88 23.37 5.25 6.93
CA TYR A 88 22.97 5.75 8.24
C TYR A 88 22.44 7.18 8.11
N ALA A 89 21.29 7.44 8.71
CA ALA A 89 20.73 8.78 8.82
C ALA A 89 20.22 8.99 10.25
N ASP A 90 20.84 9.89 11.01
CA ASP A 90 20.28 10.43 12.26
C ASP A 90 20.16 11.95 12.08
N TRP A 91 18.99 12.42 11.71
CA TRP A 91 18.73 13.82 11.37
C TRP A 91 17.69 14.39 12.33
N HIS A 92 18.03 15.51 12.95
CA HIS A 92 17.23 16.08 14.02
C HIS A 92 17.05 17.58 13.83
N CYS A 93 15.84 18.05 14.08
CA CYS A 93 15.53 19.44 14.37
C CYS A 93 14.63 19.49 15.61
N ALA A 94 14.96 20.38 16.56
CA ALA A 94 14.19 20.53 17.79
C ALA A 94 12.77 21.09 17.52
N GLY A 95 12.69 22.13 16.67
CA GLY A 95 11.44 22.68 16.15
C GLY A 95 11.13 22.14 14.77
N GLN A 96 11.18 23.01 13.76
CA GLN A 96 10.96 22.63 12.35
C GLN A 96 11.99 23.29 11.43
N CYS A 97 12.69 22.47 10.63
CA CYS A 97 13.59 22.92 9.56
C CYS A 97 13.02 22.52 8.19
N THR A 98 13.13 23.39 7.19
CA THR A 98 12.65 23.13 5.83
C THR A 98 13.78 22.71 4.90
N LEU A 99 13.62 21.55 4.27
CA LEU A 99 14.39 21.13 3.10
C LEU A 99 13.50 21.30 1.86
N LYS A 100 13.88 22.22 0.97
CA LYS A 100 13.11 22.57 -0.22
C LYS A 100 13.74 21.99 -1.47
N SER A 101 12.95 21.24 -2.23
CA SER A 101 13.40 20.71 -3.52
C SER A 101 13.47 21.83 -4.57
N LEU A 102 14.64 21.96 -5.21
CA LEU A 102 14.86 22.84 -6.36
C LEU A 102 14.50 22.21 -7.69
N ARG A 103 14.18 20.90 -7.69
CA ARG A 103 14.01 20.11 -8.89
C ARG A 103 12.84 20.62 -9.76
N THR A 104 13.19 21.16 -10.93
CA THR A 104 12.27 21.81 -11.88
C THR A 104 12.00 20.98 -13.14
N ASP A 105 12.77 19.92 -13.37
CA ASP A 105 12.56 19.03 -14.50
C ASP A 105 11.31 18.16 -14.31
N THR A 106 10.82 17.73 -15.47
CA THR A 106 9.72 16.78 -15.69
C THR A 106 10.02 15.45 -14.99
N PRO A 107 9.36 15.11 -13.85
CA PRO A 107 9.79 13.97 -13.02
C PRO A 107 9.53 12.60 -13.66
N GLY A 108 10.56 11.82 -13.97
CA GLY A 108 10.45 10.44 -14.45
C GLY A 108 9.83 9.46 -13.44
N THR A 109 9.60 8.22 -13.89
CA THR A 109 8.77 7.19 -13.21
C THR A 109 9.32 6.68 -11.86
N ASN A 110 10.47 7.15 -11.39
CA ASN A 110 11.09 6.74 -10.12
C ASN A 110 11.78 7.90 -9.41
N ASP A 111 11.38 9.14 -9.71
CA ASP A 111 12.07 10.28 -9.14
C ASP A 111 11.73 10.49 -7.67
N TYR A 112 12.72 10.97 -6.93
CA TYR A 112 12.65 11.20 -5.50
C TYR A 112 13.40 12.47 -5.12
N PHE A 113 13.00 13.09 -4.01
CA PHE A 113 13.75 14.16 -3.40
C PHE A 113 14.84 13.62 -2.48
N ILE A 114 14.49 12.71 -1.57
CA ILE A 114 15.45 12.01 -0.70
C ILE A 114 15.25 10.50 -0.82
N ARG A 115 16.34 9.76 -1.07
CA ARG A 115 16.34 8.29 -1.06
C ARG A 115 17.44 7.74 -0.17
N LEU A 116 17.06 6.90 0.78
CA LEU A 116 17.97 6.11 1.60
C LEU A 116 17.67 4.63 1.35
N GLY A 117 18.66 3.88 0.87
CA GLY A 117 18.46 2.51 0.40
C GLY A 117 19.55 1.53 0.84
N GLY A 118 19.14 0.35 1.30
CA GLY A 118 20.03 -0.77 1.50
C GLY A 118 20.39 -1.46 0.18
N VAL A 119 21.43 -2.29 0.18
CA VAL A 119 21.84 -3.12 -0.96
C VAL A 119 21.70 -4.61 -0.65
N SER A 120 21.54 -5.42 -1.69
CA SER A 120 21.60 -6.89 -1.55
C SER A 120 23.07 -7.28 -1.38
N LEU A 121 23.36 -8.05 -0.33
CA LEU A 121 24.71 -8.55 -0.04
C LEU A 121 24.90 -9.99 -0.52
N ALA A 122 23.85 -10.79 -0.43
CA ALA A 122 23.86 -12.16 -0.91
C ALA A 122 22.47 -12.56 -1.44
N HIS A 123 22.49 -13.56 -2.32
CA HIS A 123 21.30 -14.23 -2.83
C HIS A 123 21.42 -15.72 -2.49
N THR A 124 20.37 -16.26 -1.92
CA THR A 124 20.23 -17.69 -1.63
C THR A 124 18.80 -18.11 -1.95
N ARG A 125 18.49 -19.40 -1.84
CA ARG A 125 17.14 -19.93 -2.08
C ARG A 125 16.78 -20.91 -1.00
N LEU A 126 15.48 -21.05 -0.73
CA LEU A 126 14.99 -22.16 0.08
C LEU A 126 15.27 -23.48 -0.63
N THR A 127 15.67 -24.50 0.14
CA THR A 127 15.91 -25.87 -0.35
C THR A 127 14.96 -26.89 0.25
N ALA A 128 14.14 -26.48 1.21
CA ALA A 128 13.08 -27.29 1.79
C ALA A 128 11.80 -26.45 1.90
N SER A 129 10.64 -27.12 1.81
CA SER A 129 9.36 -26.49 2.10
C SER A 129 9.30 -26.05 3.57
N VAL A 130 8.50 -25.02 3.83
CA VAL A 130 8.33 -24.42 5.16
C VAL A 130 6.84 -24.24 5.43
N GLU A 131 6.38 -24.58 6.64
CA GLU A 131 4.98 -24.42 7.01
C GLU A 131 4.69 -23.01 7.54
N ALA A 132 3.43 -22.59 7.48
CA ALA A 132 3.03 -21.36 8.16
C ALA A 132 3.24 -21.50 9.67
N GLY A 133 3.82 -20.49 10.31
CA GLY A 133 4.18 -20.52 11.73
C GLY A 133 5.64 -20.91 12.00
N ASP A 134 6.37 -21.40 11.02
CA ASP A 134 7.81 -21.66 11.16
C ASP A 134 8.61 -20.36 11.09
N SER A 135 9.63 -20.25 11.96
CA SER A 135 10.61 -19.15 11.95
C SER A 135 11.99 -19.58 11.47
N GLU A 136 12.21 -20.89 11.30
CA GLU A 136 13.46 -21.44 10.83
C GLU A 136 13.32 -21.92 9.40
N ILE A 137 14.31 -21.56 8.58
CA ILE A 137 14.30 -21.88 7.16
C ILE A 137 15.59 -22.58 6.77
N THR A 138 15.48 -23.52 5.81
CA THR A 138 16.63 -24.21 5.22
C THR A 138 16.94 -23.61 3.86
N VAL A 139 18.16 -23.12 3.70
CA VAL A 139 18.65 -22.42 2.51
C VAL A 139 19.85 -23.14 1.90
N ALA A 140 20.10 -22.88 0.61
CA ALA A 140 21.22 -23.49 -0.10
C ALA A 140 22.59 -23.14 0.52
N SER A 141 22.72 -21.93 1.06
CA SER A 141 23.90 -21.49 1.82
C SER A 141 23.55 -20.28 2.67
N THR A 142 24.15 -20.20 3.87
CA THR A 142 24.14 -19.02 4.75
C THR A 142 25.39 -18.15 4.60
N LYS A 143 26.26 -18.43 3.62
CA LYS A 143 27.45 -17.61 3.36
C LYS A 143 27.06 -16.16 3.10
N GLY A 144 27.60 -15.25 3.91
CA GLY A 144 27.31 -13.81 3.85
C GLY A 144 26.06 -13.37 4.64
N ALA A 145 25.32 -14.31 5.23
CA ALA A 145 24.25 -14.01 6.17
C ALA A 145 24.81 -13.46 7.48
N GLN A 146 24.18 -12.42 8.01
CA GLN A 146 24.50 -11.84 9.31
C GLN A 146 23.23 -11.50 10.06
N VAL A 147 23.28 -11.65 11.39
CA VAL A 147 22.19 -11.22 12.28
C VAL A 147 21.88 -9.74 12.05
N GLY A 148 20.59 -9.42 11.99
CA GLY A 148 20.09 -8.06 11.73
C GLY A 148 20.01 -7.67 10.25
N GLN A 149 20.52 -8.47 9.31
CA GLN A 149 20.21 -8.29 7.89
C GLN A 149 18.73 -8.51 7.61
N LEU A 150 18.23 -7.93 6.53
CA LEU A 150 16.88 -8.21 6.05
C LEU A 150 16.91 -9.40 5.09
N ALA A 151 16.11 -10.41 5.36
CA ALA A 151 15.76 -11.48 4.43
C ALA A 151 14.51 -11.06 3.64
N LEU A 152 14.70 -10.68 2.38
CA LEU A 152 13.61 -10.38 1.45
C LEU A 152 13.29 -11.68 0.71
N ILE A 153 12.20 -12.33 1.11
CA ILE A 153 11.76 -13.61 0.58
C ILE A 153 10.72 -13.33 -0.51
N SER A 154 10.90 -13.90 -1.71
CA SER A 154 9.93 -13.82 -2.80
C SER A 154 9.75 -15.19 -3.43
N THR A 155 8.50 -15.59 -3.64
CA THR A 155 8.16 -16.91 -4.17
C THR A 155 7.63 -16.84 -5.60
N SER A 156 7.61 -17.98 -6.28
CA SER A 156 6.95 -18.14 -7.58
C SER A 156 5.43 -18.23 -7.51
N LYS A 157 4.83 -18.21 -6.31
CA LYS A 157 3.38 -18.28 -6.11
C LYS A 157 2.77 -16.87 -6.07
N MET A 158 1.61 -16.68 -6.69
CA MET A 158 0.82 -15.47 -6.51
C MET A 158 0.01 -15.53 -5.22
N ILE A 159 -0.16 -14.39 -4.56
CA ILE A 159 -1.07 -14.25 -3.42
C ILE A 159 -2.52 -14.54 -3.84
N ASP A 160 -3.36 -14.91 -2.88
CA ASP A 160 -4.77 -15.23 -3.13
C ASP A 160 -5.62 -14.04 -3.58
N THR A 161 -5.26 -12.84 -3.12
CA THR A 161 -5.94 -11.57 -3.42
C THR A 161 -5.41 -10.87 -4.68
N ASP A 162 -4.50 -11.50 -5.43
CA ASP A 162 -4.00 -10.94 -6.68
C ASP A 162 -5.05 -11.08 -7.79
N HIS A 163 -5.35 -9.95 -8.42
CA HIS A 163 -6.26 -9.83 -9.56
C HIS A 163 -5.57 -9.30 -10.83
N ARG A 164 -4.25 -9.05 -10.77
CA ARG A 164 -3.49 -8.40 -11.86
C ARG A 164 -2.44 -9.32 -12.49
N GLY A 165 -2.23 -10.51 -11.95
CA GLY A 165 -1.12 -11.40 -12.28
C GLY A 165 0.23 -10.92 -11.73
N GLN A 166 0.24 -10.01 -10.76
CA GLN A 166 1.43 -9.22 -10.39
C GLN A 166 1.98 -9.55 -9.02
N ALA A 167 1.10 -9.71 -8.03
CA ALA A 167 1.53 -9.87 -6.66
C ALA A 167 1.97 -11.31 -6.36
N ARG A 168 3.03 -11.46 -5.56
CA ARG A 168 3.62 -12.74 -5.15
C ARG A 168 3.57 -12.93 -3.66
N ASP A 169 3.47 -14.19 -3.25
CA ASP A 169 3.77 -14.56 -1.87
C ASP A 169 5.24 -14.25 -1.64
N GLY A 170 5.53 -13.56 -0.54
CA GLY A 170 6.85 -13.06 -0.19
C GLY A 170 6.74 -12.16 1.03
N ILE A 171 7.84 -11.90 1.72
CA ILE A 171 7.83 -11.12 2.97
C ILE A 171 9.23 -10.56 3.25
N VAL A 172 9.32 -9.51 4.06
CA VAL A 172 10.57 -9.04 4.64
C VAL A 172 10.63 -9.27 6.14
N LEU A 173 11.63 -10.03 6.55
CA LEU A 173 11.93 -10.34 7.95
C LEU A 173 13.40 -10.03 8.24
N ALA A 174 13.76 -9.83 9.50
CA ALA A 174 15.17 -9.74 9.87
C ALA A 174 15.72 -11.16 10.12
N VAL A 175 17.01 -11.36 9.84
CA VAL A 175 17.74 -12.57 10.26
C VAL A 175 18.01 -12.45 11.76
N ASP A 176 17.46 -13.37 12.54
CA ASP A 176 17.63 -13.44 13.98
C ASP A 176 18.88 -14.25 14.37
N ALA A 177 19.11 -15.39 13.69
CA ALA A 177 20.27 -16.23 13.92
C ALA A 177 20.73 -16.98 12.66
N VAL A 178 22.04 -17.22 12.56
CA VAL A 178 22.64 -18.19 11.62
C VAL A 178 22.89 -19.47 12.40
N LEU A 179 22.09 -20.51 12.15
CA LEU A 179 22.08 -21.73 12.95
C LEU A 179 23.11 -22.76 12.45
N SER A 180 23.40 -22.74 11.14
CA SER A 180 24.42 -23.58 10.48
C SER A 180 24.71 -23.02 9.08
N ASP A 181 25.52 -23.73 8.28
CA ASP A 181 25.84 -23.37 6.90
C ASP A 181 24.63 -23.38 5.95
N THR A 182 23.50 -23.96 6.37
CA THR A 182 22.27 -24.09 5.56
C THR A 182 21.00 -23.70 6.30
N ARG A 183 21.08 -23.18 7.54
CA ARG A 183 19.87 -22.83 8.33
C ARG A 183 19.93 -21.42 8.90
N LEU A 184 18.84 -20.69 8.73
CA LEU A 184 18.62 -19.36 9.31
C LEU A 184 17.39 -19.39 10.21
N ARG A 185 17.41 -18.58 11.27
CA ARG A 185 16.21 -18.19 12.02
C ARG A 185 15.83 -16.76 11.66
N LEU A 186 14.55 -16.52 11.43
CA LEU A 186 13.95 -15.23 11.11
C LEU A 186 13.37 -14.59 12.39
N SER A 187 13.27 -13.26 12.41
CA SER A 187 12.78 -12.49 13.55
C SER A 187 11.31 -12.73 13.89
N ALA A 188 10.55 -13.32 12.98
CA ALA A 188 9.17 -13.73 13.19
C ALA A 188 8.84 -14.96 12.34
N PRO A 189 7.80 -15.71 12.71
CA PRO A 189 7.25 -16.77 11.87
C PRO A 189 6.80 -16.30 10.48
N LEU A 190 6.91 -17.19 9.49
CA LEU A 190 6.31 -16.99 8.17
C LEU A 190 4.77 -17.09 8.27
N PRO A 191 4.02 -16.17 7.64
CA PRO A 191 2.56 -16.16 7.76
C PRO A 191 1.83 -17.10 6.78
N PHE A 192 2.55 -17.68 5.83
CA PHE A 192 2.03 -18.61 4.83
C PHE A 192 3.04 -19.73 4.58
N PRO A 193 2.59 -20.92 4.16
CA PRO A 193 3.49 -22.00 3.79
C PRO A 193 4.20 -21.67 2.48
N ILE A 194 5.44 -22.12 2.35
CA ILE A 194 6.23 -22.01 1.12
C ILE A 194 6.65 -23.41 0.69
N SER A 195 6.06 -23.91 -0.39
CA SER A 195 6.48 -25.17 -1.00
C SER A 195 7.70 -24.97 -1.90
N VAL A 196 8.67 -25.89 -1.82
CA VAL A 196 9.86 -25.91 -2.68
C VAL A 196 9.89 -27.18 -3.53
N GLY A 197 10.18 -27.03 -4.82
CA GLY A 197 10.35 -28.13 -5.77
C GLY A 197 9.86 -27.77 -7.17
N GLU A 198 10.00 -28.71 -8.09
CA GLU A 198 9.52 -28.55 -9.47
C GLU A 198 8.64 -29.73 -9.83
N THR A 199 7.62 -29.47 -10.65
CA THR A 199 6.78 -30.53 -11.22
C THR A 199 6.83 -30.40 -12.73
N ALA A 200 7.48 -31.35 -13.40
CA ALA A 200 7.56 -31.39 -14.86
C ALA A 200 6.26 -31.93 -15.45
N GLY A 201 5.82 -31.30 -16.54
CA GLY A 201 4.61 -31.66 -17.25
C GLY A 201 4.77 -31.54 -18.76
N LYS A 202 3.83 -32.16 -19.47
CA LYS A 202 3.72 -32.07 -20.93
C LYS A 202 2.31 -31.67 -21.31
N VAL A 203 2.20 -30.74 -22.26
CA VAL A 203 0.90 -30.30 -22.80
C VAL A 203 0.35 -31.44 -23.66
N ALA A 204 -0.80 -31.99 -23.27
CA ALA A 204 -1.50 -33.01 -24.05
C ALA A 204 -2.35 -32.38 -25.16
N ALA A 205 -3.05 -31.30 -24.83
CA ALA A 205 -3.85 -30.52 -25.77
C ALA A 205 -4.07 -29.10 -25.24
N ARG A 206 -4.58 -28.22 -26.10
CA ARG A 206 -4.99 -26.86 -25.75
C ARG A 206 -6.51 -26.70 -25.95
N PRO A 207 -7.34 -27.03 -24.94
CA PRO A 207 -8.80 -27.01 -25.08
C PRO A 207 -9.38 -25.59 -25.17
N GLY A 208 -8.61 -24.57 -24.79
CA GLY A 208 -9.03 -23.18 -24.84
C GLY A 208 -7.86 -22.19 -24.93
N PRO A 209 -8.15 -20.89 -25.12
CA PRO A 209 -7.12 -19.87 -25.33
C PRO A 209 -6.15 -19.72 -24.14
N THR A 210 -6.60 -20.05 -22.92
CA THR A 210 -5.83 -19.96 -21.67
C THR A 210 -5.83 -21.27 -20.90
N GLN A 211 -6.15 -22.38 -21.55
CA GLN A 211 -6.31 -23.68 -20.91
C GLN A 211 -5.34 -24.70 -21.49
N LEU A 212 -4.77 -25.53 -20.63
CA LEU A 212 -3.89 -26.62 -21.00
C LEU A 212 -4.49 -27.93 -20.49
N GLN A 213 -4.68 -28.90 -21.38
CA GLN A 213 -4.94 -30.26 -20.94
C GLN A 213 -3.62 -30.96 -20.67
N VAL A 214 -3.53 -31.61 -19.52
CA VAL A 214 -2.32 -32.28 -19.03
C VAL A 214 -2.68 -33.68 -18.53
N LYS A 215 -1.75 -34.62 -18.57
CA LYS A 215 -1.97 -36.01 -18.12
C LYS A 215 -0.91 -36.43 -17.11
N GLY A 216 -1.33 -37.18 -16.10
CA GLY A 216 -0.41 -37.89 -15.20
C GLY A 216 0.43 -37.02 -14.26
N LEU A 217 0.07 -35.75 -14.06
CA LEU A 217 0.84 -34.83 -13.20
C LEU A 217 0.50 -34.94 -11.70
N GLY A 218 -0.59 -35.61 -11.32
CA GLY A 218 -1.00 -35.73 -9.91
C GLY A 218 -1.15 -34.38 -9.20
N LEU A 219 -1.71 -33.37 -9.89
CA LEU A 219 -1.86 -32.03 -9.34
C LEU A 219 -3.00 -32.00 -8.32
N ASP A 220 -2.85 -31.15 -7.31
CA ASP A 220 -3.91 -30.79 -6.37
C ASP A 220 -4.10 -29.27 -6.34
N THR A 221 -5.05 -28.81 -5.53
CA THR A 221 -5.35 -27.39 -5.36
C THR A 221 -4.20 -26.59 -4.74
N SER A 222 -3.22 -27.23 -4.11
CA SER A 222 -2.05 -26.55 -3.53
C SER A 222 -1.12 -25.99 -4.60
N MET A 223 -1.19 -26.52 -5.82
CA MET A 223 -0.38 -26.05 -6.96
C MET A 223 -1.00 -24.86 -7.71
N MET A 224 -2.15 -24.36 -7.23
CA MET A 224 -2.75 -23.16 -7.79
C MET A 224 -1.90 -21.94 -7.50
N ARG A 225 -1.97 -20.96 -8.40
CA ARG A 225 -1.25 -19.69 -8.39
C ARG A 225 0.26 -19.79 -8.53
N TYR A 226 0.82 -20.99 -8.73
CA TYR A 226 2.22 -21.14 -9.07
C TYR A 226 2.50 -20.81 -10.53
N ARG A 227 3.71 -20.31 -10.77
CA ARG A 227 4.24 -20.02 -12.09
C ARG A 227 4.48 -21.31 -12.87
N ILE A 228 3.99 -21.35 -14.11
CA ILE A 228 4.42 -22.29 -15.14
C ILE A 228 5.47 -21.62 -16.02
N ARG A 229 6.55 -22.34 -16.33
CA ARG A 229 7.49 -21.98 -17.38
C ARG A 229 7.53 -23.07 -18.45
N PHE A 230 7.33 -22.69 -19.71
CA PHE A 230 7.48 -23.61 -20.84
C PHE A 230 8.97 -23.82 -21.14
N THR A 231 9.40 -25.06 -21.26
CA THR A 231 10.81 -25.46 -21.38
C THR A 231 11.19 -25.98 -22.76
N SER A 232 10.21 -26.27 -23.62
CA SER A 232 10.43 -26.66 -25.02
C SER A 232 9.37 -26.03 -25.95
N GLY A 233 9.47 -26.31 -27.25
CA GLY A 233 8.54 -25.82 -28.27
C GLY A 233 8.67 -24.33 -28.59
N ALA A 234 7.72 -23.82 -29.38
CA ALA A 234 7.71 -22.41 -29.81
C ALA A 234 7.36 -21.42 -28.67
N ALA A 235 6.84 -21.93 -27.55
CA ALA A 235 6.55 -21.16 -26.34
C ALA A 235 7.69 -21.18 -25.31
N GLN A 236 8.84 -21.80 -25.62
CA GLN A 236 9.97 -21.91 -24.69
C GLN A 236 10.35 -20.55 -24.06
N GLY A 237 10.53 -20.54 -22.74
CA GLY A 237 10.88 -19.35 -21.95
C GLY A 237 9.68 -18.45 -21.61
N GLN A 238 8.50 -18.71 -22.16
CA GLN A 238 7.29 -17.98 -21.78
C GLN A 238 6.73 -18.50 -20.45
N ILE A 239 5.99 -17.63 -19.75
CA ILE A 239 5.45 -17.91 -18.41
C ILE A 239 3.94 -17.66 -18.35
N ALA A 240 3.27 -18.40 -17.48
CA ALA A 240 1.88 -18.20 -17.10
C ALA A 240 1.69 -18.59 -15.62
N TYR A 241 0.50 -18.35 -15.06
CA TYR A 241 0.15 -18.83 -13.72
C TYR A 241 -1.04 -19.76 -13.78
N VAL A 242 -0.97 -20.89 -13.07
CA VAL A 242 -2.16 -21.74 -12.87
C VAL A 242 -3.13 -20.99 -11.96
N VAL A 243 -4.40 -20.87 -12.32
CA VAL A 243 -5.41 -20.25 -11.45
C VAL A 243 -6.55 -21.19 -11.09
N ASP A 244 -6.73 -22.26 -11.86
CA ASP A 244 -7.68 -23.32 -11.56
C ASP A 244 -7.21 -24.64 -12.16
N TYR A 245 -7.70 -25.74 -11.61
CA TYR A 245 -7.44 -27.09 -12.09
C TYR A 245 -8.67 -27.97 -11.97
N ASP A 246 -9.11 -28.49 -13.10
CA ASP A 246 -10.12 -29.55 -13.19
C ASP A 246 -9.38 -30.90 -13.18
N PRO A 247 -9.43 -31.65 -12.06
CA PRO A 247 -8.75 -32.94 -11.95
C PRO A 247 -9.39 -34.03 -12.81
N ASP A 248 -10.71 -33.95 -13.05
CA ASP A 248 -11.45 -34.97 -13.80
C ASP A 248 -11.13 -34.88 -15.30
N ALA A 249 -11.09 -33.65 -15.83
CA ALA A 249 -10.73 -33.39 -17.23
C ALA A 249 -9.22 -33.27 -17.46
N GLY A 250 -8.43 -33.10 -16.39
CA GLY A 250 -7.01 -32.80 -16.43
C GLY A 250 -6.72 -31.42 -17.06
N ILE A 251 -7.56 -30.42 -16.81
CA ILE A 251 -7.46 -29.10 -17.45
C ILE A 251 -6.92 -28.07 -16.45
N LEU A 252 -5.78 -27.48 -16.77
CA LEU A 252 -5.26 -26.30 -16.10
C LEU A 252 -5.83 -25.04 -16.75
N SER A 253 -6.52 -24.21 -15.98
CA SER A 253 -6.84 -22.85 -16.40
C SER A 253 -5.73 -21.92 -15.95
N CYS A 254 -5.17 -21.17 -16.89
CA CYS A 254 -4.05 -20.30 -16.64
C CYS A 254 -4.44 -18.82 -16.75
N HIS A 255 -3.90 -17.99 -15.88
CA HIS A 255 -3.97 -16.54 -16.03
C HIS A 255 -2.72 -16.04 -16.77
N PRO A 256 -2.89 -15.22 -17.81
CA PRO A 256 -1.77 -14.65 -18.53
C PRO A 256 -1.03 -13.62 -17.67
N VAL A 257 0.28 -13.52 -17.84
CA VAL A 257 1.05 -12.44 -17.22
C VAL A 257 0.77 -11.16 -18.00
N HIS A 258 0.20 -10.16 -17.34
CA HIS A 258 -0.03 -8.80 -17.86
C HIS A 258 -0.97 -8.58 -19.06
N SER A 259 -1.31 -9.59 -19.88
CA SER A 259 -2.49 -9.51 -20.79
C SER A 259 -2.72 -10.74 -21.67
N THR A 260 -1.70 -11.50 -22.04
CA THR A 260 -1.83 -12.53 -23.10
C THR A 260 -1.17 -13.84 -22.74
N PHE A 261 -1.93 -14.94 -22.88
CA PHE A 261 -1.39 -16.28 -22.67
C PHE A 261 -0.50 -16.63 -23.87
N PRO A 262 0.63 -17.31 -23.66
CA PRO A 262 1.51 -17.77 -24.72
C PRO A 262 0.76 -18.40 -25.91
N ALA A 263 0.64 -17.65 -27.02
CA ALA A 263 -0.15 -18.08 -28.17
C ALA A 263 0.47 -19.29 -28.89
N ALA A 264 1.79 -19.46 -28.77
CA ALA A 264 2.57 -20.50 -29.43
C ALA A 264 2.57 -21.86 -28.69
N VAL A 265 1.87 -21.99 -27.57
CA VAL A 265 1.80 -23.26 -26.83
C VAL A 265 0.98 -24.28 -27.61
N ALA A 266 1.55 -25.47 -27.80
CA ALA A 266 1.00 -26.57 -28.56
C ALA A 266 1.09 -27.89 -27.80
N ALA A 267 0.36 -28.91 -28.30
CA ALA A 267 0.50 -30.28 -27.78
C ALA A 267 1.93 -30.79 -28.00
N GLY A 268 2.48 -31.49 -27.01
CA GLY A 268 3.84 -32.00 -26.99
C GLY A 268 4.85 -31.12 -26.26
N ASP A 269 4.55 -29.83 -26.07
CA ASP A 269 5.41 -28.88 -25.35
C ASP A 269 5.61 -29.30 -23.89
N ASP A 270 6.84 -29.18 -23.41
CA ASP A 270 7.21 -29.41 -22.03
C ASP A 270 7.10 -28.12 -21.22
N PHE A 271 6.70 -28.28 -19.97
CA PHE A 271 6.67 -27.19 -19.00
C PHE A 271 7.04 -27.67 -17.61
N ILE A 272 7.36 -26.72 -16.75
CA ILE A 272 7.54 -26.96 -15.31
C ILE A 272 6.64 -26.03 -14.51
N ILE A 273 6.03 -26.56 -13.45
CA ILE A 273 5.45 -25.76 -12.38
C ILE A 273 6.57 -25.47 -11.39
N GLU A 274 6.95 -24.20 -11.27
CA GLU A 274 8.06 -23.76 -10.44
C GLU A 274 7.56 -23.44 -9.04
N ARG A 275 8.04 -24.15 -8.02
CA ARG A 275 7.82 -23.83 -6.61
C ARG A 275 9.16 -23.43 -6.02
N THR A 276 9.49 -22.16 -6.17
CA THR A 276 10.78 -21.60 -5.78
C THR A 276 10.57 -20.44 -4.83
N ALA A 277 11.54 -20.24 -3.93
CA ALA A 277 11.59 -19.07 -3.07
C ALA A 277 13.03 -18.54 -3.03
N ASP A 278 13.17 -17.34 -3.58
CA ASP A 278 14.43 -16.60 -3.59
C ASP A 278 14.51 -15.72 -2.35
N ILE A 279 15.72 -15.64 -1.79
CA ILE A 279 16.00 -14.84 -0.60
C ILE A 279 17.15 -13.90 -0.91
N LEU A 280 16.87 -12.61 -0.87
CA LEU A 280 17.88 -11.57 -0.92
C LEU A 280 18.22 -11.15 0.50
N LEU A 281 19.43 -11.47 0.94
CA LEU A 281 19.97 -10.98 2.21
C LEU A 281 20.51 -9.58 1.97
N SER A 282 19.88 -8.60 2.62
CA SER A 282 20.14 -7.18 2.37
C SER A 282 20.66 -6.47 3.61
N ALA A 283 21.60 -5.55 3.37
CA ALA A 283 22.05 -4.64 4.40
C ALA A 283 20.93 -3.68 4.77
N PRO A 284 20.59 -3.51 6.06
CA PRO A 284 19.52 -2.62 6.46
C PRO A 284 19.98 -1.16 6.48
N VAL A 285 19.08 -0.25 6.09
CA VAL A 285 19.22 1.19 6.40
C VAL A 285 18.84 1.42 7.86
N ARG A 286 19.64 2.23 8.55
CA ARG A 286 19.31 2.77 9.88
C ARG A 286 18.95 4.24 9.73
N ALA A 287 17.68 4.57 9.91
CA ALA A 287 17.18 5.94 9.74
C ALA A 287 16.41 6.40 10.97
N ARG A 288 16.79 7.55 11.51
CA ARG A 288 16.06 8.36 12.48
C ARG A 288 15.97 9.77 11.92
N ILE A 289 14.77 10.22 11.56
CA ILE A 289 14.56 11.54 10.96
C ILE A 289 13.46 12.26 11.72
N GLU A 290 13.76 13.44 12.25
CA GLU A 290 12.90 14.12 13.21
C GLU A 290 12.86 15.64 12.98
N GLY A 291 11.65 16.23 12.96
CA GLY A 291 11.46 17.68 12.93
C GLY A 291 11.71 18.36 11.57
N LEU A 292 11.63 17.62 10.46
CA LEU A 292 11.87 18.17 9.12
C LEU A 292 10.58 18.42 8.34
N ARG A 293 10.57 19.51 7.58
CA ARG A 293 9.61 19.81 6.52
C ARG A 293 10.26 19.57 5.17
N LEU A 294 9.82 18.55 4.44
CA LEU A 294 10.21 18.32 3.06
C LEU A 294 9.15 18.96 2.17
N THR A 295 9.54 19.88 1.28
CA THR A 295 8.56 20.59 0.47
C THR A 295 9.06 20.83 -0.95
N ARG A 296 8.09 20.95 -1.85
CA ARG A 296 8.28 21.33 -3.24
C ARG A 296 7.28 22.42 -3.59
N ASP A 297 7.67 23.27 -4.53
CA ASP A 297 6.75 24.24 -5.12
C ASP A 297 5.64 23.50 -5.90
N PRO A 298 4.35 23.72 -5.55
CA PRO A 298 3.23 23.01 -6.15
C PRO A 298 3.01 23.37 -7.64
N HIS A 299 3.52 24.51 -8.11
CA HIS A 299 3.27 25.01 -9.47
C HIS A 299 4.32 24.61 -10.50
N ARG A 300 5.38 23.90 -10.11
CA ARG A 300 6.56 23.70 -10.96
C ARG A 300 6.50 22.58 -11.98
N VAL A 301 5.38 21.88 -12.13
CA VAL A 301 5.25 20.85 -13.17
C VAL A 301 3.84 20.90 -13.75
N THR A 302 3.58 21.90 -14.58
CA THR A 302 2.42 21.90 -15.48
C THR A 302 2.75 20.98 -16.67
N SER A 303 2.65 19.66 -16.48
CA SER A 303 2.63 18.73 -17.62
C SER A 303 1.17 18.41 -17.96
N PRO A 304 0.71 18.67 -19.20
CA PRO A 304 -0.67 18.41 -19.62
C PRO A 304 -1.01 16.90 -19.75
N ASP A 305 -0.03 16.00 -19.62
CA ASP A 305 -0.27 14.56 -19.69
C ASP A 305 -0.46 13.96 -18.29
N ARG A 306 -1.72 13.61 -17.97
CA ARG A 306 -2.16 12.92 -16.73
C ARG A 306 -1.34 11.67 -16.37
N LYS A 307 -0.57 11.10 -17.31
CA LYS A 307 0.00 9.76 -17.19
C LYS A 307 1.46 9.71 -16.81
N THR A 308 2.25 10.73 -17.06
CA THR A 308 3.69 10.46 -17.26
C THR A 308 4.58 10.55 -16.04
N LEU A 309 4.24 11.27 -14.96
CA LEU A 309 5.30 11.76 -14.05
C LEU A 309 4.91 11.75 -12.57
N GLY A 310 5.72 11.10 -11.75
CA GLY A 310 5.51 10.98 -10.31
C GLY A 310 6.78 11.32 -9.55
N PHE A 311 6.66 12.15 -8.50
CA PHE A 311 7.79 12.51 -7.65
C PHE A 311 7.53 12.11 -6.20
N VAL A 312 8.50 11.44 -5.58
CA VAL A 312 8.42 10.99 -4.18
C VAL A 312 9.21 11.92 -3.26
N GLY A 313 8.67 12.27 -2.10
CA GLY A 313 9.38 13.10 -1.12
C GLY A 313 10.54 12.36 -0.46
N LEU A 314 10.22 11.31 0.31
CA LEU A 314 11.18 10.48 1.01
C LEU A 314 10.99 9.01 0.65
N VAL A 315 12.05 8.34 0.22
CA VAL A 315 12.09 6.89 0.03
C VAL A 315 13.02 6.28 1.07
N LEU A 316 12.47 5.43 1.93
CA LEU A 316 13.24 4.51 2.76
C LEU A 316 13.09 3.11 2.19
N GLN A 317 14.17 2.55 1.67
CA GLN A 317 14.19 1.22 1.08
C GLN A 317 15.08 0.28 1.90
N ARG A 318 14.55 -0.87 2.29
CA ARG A 318 15.26 -1.89 3.11
C ARG A 318 15.70 -1.33 4.45
N ALA A 319 14.85 -0.54 5.09
CA ALA A 319 15.14 -0.02 6.43
C ALA A 319 14.68 -1.00 7.51
N THR A 320 15.40 -1.06 8.62
CA THR A 320 14.97 -1.83 9.79
C THR A 320 14.90 -0.95 11.01
N GLN A 321 13.76 -1.00 11.71
CA GLN A 321 13.47 -0.18 12.88
C GLN A 321 13.68 1.32 12.61
N ALA A 322 13.29 1.78 11.42
CA ALA A 322 13.39 3.20 11.09
C ALA A 322 12.44 4.03 11.95
N VAL A 323 12.87 5.21 12.36
CA VAL A 323 12.11 6.14 13.21
C VAL A 323 11.88 7.44 12.45
N LEU A 324 10.63 7.75 12.11
CA LEU A 324 10.26 9.02 11.49
C LEU A 324 9.30 9.77 12.40
N ARG A 325 9.65 11.00 12.81
CA ARG A 325 8.84 11.75 13.80
C ARG A 325 8.70 13.23 13.44
N ARG A 326 7.51 13.81 13.68
CA ARG A 326 7.28 15.26 13.51
C ARG A 326 7.70 15.76 12.12
N LEU A 327 7.38 14.99 11.08
CA LEU A 327 7.70 15.36 9.70
C LEU A 327 6.49 16.02 9.03
N THR A 328 6.76 17.02 8.21
CA THR A 328 5.78 17.58 7.26
C THR A 328 6.30 17.32 5.85
N VAL A 329 5.49 16.69 4.99
CA VAL A 329 5.89 16.40 3.60
C VAL A 329 4.81 16.91 2.65
N GLU A 330 5.19 17.77 1.71
CA GLU A 330 4.23 18.55 0.92
C GLU A 330 4.57 18.58 -0.57
N ASN A 331 3.55 18.42 -1.40
CA ASN A 331 3.58 18.66 -2.85
C ASN A 331 4.49 17.69 -3.64
N PHE A 332 4.59 16.45 -3.17
CA PHE A 332 5.21 15.34 -3.90
C PHE A 332 4.12 14.49 -4.55
N SER A 333 3.90 14.71 -5.85
CA SER A 333 2.70 14.27 -6.56
C SER A 333 2.45 12.75 -6.49
N ASP A 334 3.50 11.93 -6.52
CA ASP A 334 3.37 10.49 -6.44
C ASP A 334 3.19 10.05 -5.00
N CYS A 335 4.16 10.35 -4.14
CA CYS A 335 4.09 9.94 -2.75
C CYS A 335 4.86 10.89 -1.84
N GLY A 336 4.31 11.20 -0.66
CA GLY A 336 5.07 11.91 0.36
C GLY A 336 6.21 11.05 0.90
N ILE A 337 5.86 9.91 1.51
CA ILE A 337 6.83 8.98 2.12
C ILE A 337 6.59 7.55 1.60
N ARG A 338 7.60 6.94 0.99
CA ARG A 338 7.58 5.52 0.59
C ARG A 338 8.46 4.69 1.50
N MET A 339 7.85 3.73 2.18
CA MET A 339 8.51 2.69 2.97
C MET A 339 8.51 1.41 2.14
N GLU A 340 9.66 1.00 1.63
CA GLU A 340 9.77 -0.13 0.71
C GLU A 340 10.67 -1.22 1.29
N TRP A 341 10.16 -2.45 1.42
CA TRP A 341 10.92 -3.56 2.02
C TRP A 341 11.43 -3.24 3.44
N CYS A 342 10.66 -2.50 4.23
CA CYS A 342 11.03 -2.11 5.58
C CYS A 342 10.51 -3.11 6.62
N HIS A 343 11.22 -3.23 7.75
CA HIS A 343 10.85 -4.13 8.84
C HIS A 343 10.85 -3.40 10.19
N GLY A 344 9.73 -3.42 10.91
CA GLY A 344 9.66 -2.95 12.30
C GLY A 344 9.78 -1.44 12.50
N SER A 345 9.45 -0.63 11.49
CA SER A 345 9.57 0.84 11.57
C SER A 345 8.51 1.49 12.46
N ASP A 346 8.86 2.59 13.12
CA ASP A 346 7.98 3.45 13.92
C ASP A 346 7.88 4.85 13.27
N VAL A 347 6.69 5.20 12.81
CA VAL A 347 6.42 6.47 12.13
C VAL A 347 5.28 7.17 12.84
N THR A 348 5.55 8.36 13.37
CA THR A 348 4.57 9.08 14.21
C THR A 348 4.56 10.58 14.00
N ARG A 349 3.38 11.20 14.19
CA ARG A 349 3.18 12.66 14.12
C ARG A 349 3.63 13.22 12.77
N ILE A 350 3.05 12.71 11.70
CA ILE A 350 3.40 13.09 10.33
C ILE A 350 2.26 13.92 9.72
N ARG A 351 2.61 14.98 9.00
CA ARG A 351 1.69 15.75 8.17
C ARG A 351 2.02 15.57 6.69
N LEU A 352 1.04 15.15 5.89
CA LEU A 352 1.23 14.81 4.47
C LEU A 352 0.22 15.57 3.62
N THR A 353 0.66 16.35 2.64
CA THR A 353 -0.25 17.11 1.76
C THR A 353 0.22 17.12 0.32
N GLY A 354 -0.73 17.21 -0.61
CA GLY A 354 -0.41 17.42 -2.03
C GLY A 354 0.21 16.22 -2.74
N ALA A 355 0.07 15.00 -2.19
CA ALA A 355 0.37 13.76 -2.91
C ALA A 355 -0.84 13.37 -3.76
N ASN A 356 -0.98 14.04 -4.91
CA ASN A 356 -2.26 14.20 -5.58
C ASN A 356 -2.29 13.68 -7.04
N ARG A 357 -1.38 12.76 -7.40
CA ARG A 357 -1.36 12.12 -8.73
C ARG A 357 -2.53 11.16 -8.93
N SER A 358 -3.29 11.40 -10.00
CA SER A 358 -4.42 10.59 -10.45
C SER A 358 -4.23 10.13 -11.90
N PHE A 359 -4.74 8.95 -12.23
CA PHE A 359 -4.82 8.46 -13.61
C PHE A 359 -6.24 8.56 -14.17
N ASN A 360 -7.23 8.50 -13.28
CA ASN A 360 -8.65 8.70 -13.55
C ASN A 360 -9.37 8.97 -12.22
N VAL A 361 -10.70 8.94 -12.22
CA VAL A 361 -11.51 9.20 -11.01
C VAL A 361 -11.38 8.12 -9.92
N TYR A 362 -10.96 6.90 -10.28
CA TYR A 362 -10.87 5.74 -9.38
C TYR A 362 -9.42 5.32 -9.05
N ASP A 363 -8.44 5.74 -9.85
CA ASP A 363 -7.08 5.21 -9.82
C ASP A 363 -6.02 6.32 -9.90
N GLY A 364 -4.84 6.02 -9.36
CA GLY A 364 -3.76 6.96 -9.19
C GLY A 364 -2.77 6.50 -8.13
N THR A 365 -1.59 7.12 -8.12
CA THR A 365 -0.54 6.79 -7.15
C THR A 365 -0.38 7.82 -6.05
N GLY A 366 -1.13 8.93 -6.05
CA GLY A 366 -1.05 10.03 -5.07
C GLY A 366 -1.33 9.62 -3.62
N TYR A 367 -0.31 9.08 -2.96
CA TYR A 367 -0.38 8.59 -1.58
C TYR A 367 0.42 9.50 -0.66
N GLY A 368 -0.17 10.01 0.42
CA GLY A 368 0.61 10.71 1.45
C GLY A 368 1.79 9.83 1.90
N MET A 369 1.50 8.57 2.21
CA MET A 369 2.47 7.55 2.54
C MET A 369 2.13 6.22 1.87
N SER A 370 3.14 5.53 1.36
CA SER A 370 3.02 4.18 0.80
C SER A 370 3.86 3.21 1.61
N VAL A 371 3.20 2.23 2.24
CA VAL A 371 3.82 1.10 2.94
C VAL A 371 3.83 -0.08 1.98
N PHE A 372 4.99 -0.29 1.35
CA PHE A 372 5.14 -1.20 0.22
C PHE A 372 6.05 -2.36 0.61
N GLN A 373 5.52 -3.59 0.56
CA GLN A 373 6.22 -4.83 0.89
C GLN A 373 6.95 -4.78 2.23
N SER A 374 6.34 -4.14 3.21
CA SER A 374 6.95 -3.86 4.51
C SER A 374 6.21 -4.59 5.61
N SER A 375 6.93 -5.00 6.66
CA SER A 375 6.37 -5.85 7.71
C SER A 375 6.54 -5.27 9.10
N PHE A 376 5.56 -5.49 9.98
CA PHE A 376 5.58 -5.11 11.39
C PHE A 376 5.79 -3.60 11.65
N GLY A 377 5.46 -2.74 10.67
CA GLY A 377 5.52 -1.30 10.85
C GLY A 377 4.38 -0.76 11.71
N THR A 378 4.66 0.31 12.46
CA THR A 378 3.66 1.06 13.24
C THR A 378 3.61 2.50 12.74
N TYR A 379 2.43 2.95 12.33
CA TYR A 379 2.19 4.24 11.69
C TYR A 379 1.09 4.96 12.45
N THR A 380 1.45 5.94 13.28
CA THR A 380 0.54 6.60 14.23
C THR A 380 0.48 8.11 14.05
N ASP A 381 -0.64 8.72 14.44
CA ASP A 381 -0.79 10.18 14.48
C ASP A 381 -0.44 10.86 13.15
N ILE A 382 -0.94 10.31 12.03
CA ILE A 382 -0.69 10.86 10.69
C ILE A 382 -1.92 11.64 10.24
N SER A 383 -1.69 12.85 9.74
CA SER A 383 -2.75 13.71 9.23
C SER A 383 -2.42 14.24 7.84
N GLY A 384 -3.45 14.56 7.06
CA GLY A 384 -3.25 15.15 5.75
C GLY A 384 -4.52 15.52 5.02
N HIS A 385 -4.34 16.07 3.83
CA HIS A 385 -5.42 16.40 2.89
C HIS A 385 -4.86 16.53 1.48
N THR A 386 -5.75 16.56 0.49
CA THR A 386 -5.36 16.66 -0.93
C THR A 386 -4.39 15.53 -1.32
N CYS A 387 -4.70 14.33 -0.81
CA CYS A 387 -4.08 13.08 -1.19
C CYS A 387 -5.17 12.15 -1.69
N ARG A 388 -4.88 11.27 -2.67
CA ARG A 388 -5.85 10.23 -3.06
C ARG A 388 -6.09 9.27 -1.88
N ARG A 389 -5.00 8.88 -1.22
CA ARG A 389 -5.02 8.21 0.08
C ARG A 389 -4.00 8.82 1.01
N LEU A 390 -4.32 8.97 2.29
CA LEU A 390 -3.32 9.45 3.25
C LEU A 390 -2.23 8.40 3.47
N VAL A 391 -2.62 7.15 3.76
CA VAL A 391 -1.69 6.02 3.88
C VAL A 391 -2.22 4.82 3.11
N ASP A 392 -1.39 4.21 2.27
CA ASP A 392 -1.76 3.05 1.46
C ASP A 392 -0.77 1.89 1.68
N VAL A 393 -1.29 0.68 1.88
CA VAL A 393 -0.49 -0.53 2.14
C VAL A 393 -0.53 -1.46 0.92
N GLY A 394 0.61 -1.93 0.42
CA GLY A 394 0.64 -2.74 -0.81
C GLY A 394 1.94 -3.48 -1.07
N GLY A 395 2.11 -3.97 -2.29
CA GLY A 395 3.26 -4.78 -2.69
C GLY A 395 3.07 -5.51 -4.01
N THR A 396 4.17 -6.04 -4.58
CA THR A 396 4.16 -6.83 -5.83
C THR A 396 5.01 -8.10 -5.75
N GLN A 397 6.20 -8.07 -5.16
CA GLN A 397 7.07 -9.25 -5.00
C GLN A 397 6.98 -9.88 -3.60
N GLY A 398 6.05 -9.42 -2.77
CA GLY A 398 5.87 -9.84 -1.39
C GLY A 398 4.76 -9.04 -0.71
N VAL A 399 4.21 -9.60 0.36
CA VAL A 399 3.13 -9.00 1.13
C VAL A 399 3.67 -7.93 2.09
N SER A 400 2.86 -6.91 2.31
CA SER A 400 3.00 -6.03 3.47
C SER A 400 2.28 -6.68 4.65
N TRP A 401 3.05 -7.23 5.59
CA TRP A 401 2.52 -8.08 6.66
C TRP A 401 2.40 -7.34 7.99
N TYR A 402 1.22 -7.44 8.62
CA TYR A 402 1.00 -7.07 10.02
C TYR A 402 1.45 -5.64 10.37
N ASN A 403 1.14 -4.69 9.49
CA ASN A 403 1.36 -3.27 9.75
C ASN A 403 0.19 -2.72 10.58
N ARG A 404 0.48 -1.79 11.50
CA ARG A 404 -0.50 -1.14 12.36
C ARG A 404 -0.62 0.34 12.00
N LEU A 405 -1.81 0.77 11.63
CA LEU A 405 -2.14 2.13 11.24
C LEU A 405 -3.13 2.69 12.26
N ARG A 406 -2.72 3.70 13.04
CA ARG A 406 -3.52 4.23 14.17
C ARG A 406 -3.66 5.74 14.17
N ASN A 407 -4.82 6.26 14.56
CA ASN A 407 -5.10 7.69 14.67
C ASN A 407 -4.74 8.45 13.38
N LEU A 408 -5.23 7.94 12.25
CA LEU A 408 -5.06 8.60 10.95
C LEU A 408 -6.22 9.57 10.70
N ARG A 409 -5.92 10.75 10.19
CA ARG A 409 -6.92 11.80 9.94
C ARG A 409 -6.77 12.43 8.56
N SER A 410 -7.76 12.28 7.70
CA SER A 410 -7.76 12.96 6.40
C SER A 410 -8.99 13.83 6.21
N ALA A 411 -8.83 14.93 5.47
CA ALA A 411 -9.93 15.68 4.90
C ALA A 411 -9.95 15.52 3.38
N GLY A 412 -11.15 15.54 2.80
CA GLY A 412 -11.34 15.65 1.37
C GLY A 412 -10.98 17.03 0.81
N GLY A 413 -11.24 17.18 -0.48
CA GLY A 413 -11.11 18.40 -1.24
C GLY A 413 -9.70 18.71 -1.74
N GLY A 414 -9.62 19.84 -2.44
CA GLY A 414 -8.46 20.21 -3.24
C GLY A 414 -8.51 19.62 -4.64
N GLN A 415 -7.38 19.67 -5.35
CA GLN A 415 -7.29 19.25 -6.75
C GLN A 415 -6.14 18.28 -6.97
N SER A 416 -6.34 17.38 -7.93
CA SER A 416 -5.27 16.60 -8.50
C SER A 416 -4.24 17.52 -9.14
N PHE A 417 -3.07 16.97 -9.38
CA PHE A 417 -2.04 17.67 -10.11
C PHE A 417 -2.48 18.08 -11.54
N ALA A 418 -3.41 17.35 -12.14
CA ALA A 418 -4.00 17.68 -13.45
C ALA A 418 -5.23 18.61 -13.34
N GLY A 419 -5.52 19.14 -12.15
CA GLY A 419 -6.60 20.10 -11.90
C GLY A 419 -7.97 19.48 -11.63
N GLU A 420 -8.11 18.15 -11.59
CA GLU A 420 -9.39 17.53 -11.26
C GLU A 420 -9.72 17.70 -9.78
N ALA A 421 -10.94 18.14 -9.47
CA ALA A 421 -11.38 18.26 -8.09
C ALA A 421 -11.49 16.88 -7.41
N TYR A 422 -10.94 16.79 -6.20
CA TYR A 422 -11.17 15.69 -5.29
C TYR A 422 -12.57 15.78 -4.68
N TRP A 423 -13.07 14.64 -4.22
CA TRP A 423 -14.26 14.59 -3.39
C TRP A 423 -14.07 15.48 -2.14
N PRO A 424 -15.07 16.30 -1.73
CA PRO A 424 -16.45 16.29 -2.21
C PRO A 424 -16.74 17.17 -3.43
N GLU A 425 -15.86 18.10 -3.80
CA GLU A 425 -16.12 19.06 -4.88
C GLU A 425 -16.12 18.41 -6.27
N GLY A 426 -15.41 17.28 -6.42
CA GLY A 426 -15.39 16.48 -7.64
C GLY A 426 -15.58 14.99 -7.41
N ASN A 427 -15.38 14.22 -8.48
CA ASN A 427 -15.60 12.76 -8.49
C ASN A 427 -14.34 11.96 -8.14
N LEU A 428 -13.20 12.62 -7.99
CA LEU A 428 -11.93 11.94 -7.76
C LEU A 428 -11.89 11.48 -6.30
N LEU A 429 -11.79 10.17 -6.11
CA LEU A 429 -11.96 9.56 -4.81
C LEU A 429 -10.81 9.93 -3.84
N VAL A 430 -11.19 10.37 -2.64
CA VAL A 430 -10.30 10.53 -1.47
C VAL A 430 -10.66 9.46 -0.46
N GLU A 431 -9.67 8.72 0.01
CA GLU A 431 -9.84 7.75 1.08
C GLU A 431 -8.83 8.07 2.20
N VAL A 432 -9.18 7.83 3.47
CA VAL A 432 -8.21 8.06 4.56
C VAL A 432 -7.07 7.05 4.42
N THR A 433 -7.40 5.76 4.37
CA THR A 433 -6.39 4.71 4.23
C THR A 433 -6.94 3.49 3.51
N GLY A 434 -6.08 2.50 3.28
CA GLY A 434 -6.47 1.27 2.63
C GLY A 434 -5.28 0.40 2.23
N SER A 435 -5.60 -0.65 1.49
CA SER A 435 -4.71 -1.67 1.02
C SER A 435 -4.88 -1.99 -0.46
N HIS A 436 -3.83 -2.56 -1.06
CA HIS A 436 -3.87 -3.39 -2.27
C HIS A 436 -3.88 -4.88 -1.90
N GLY A 437 -4.01 -5.75 -2.91
CA GLY A 437 -4.08 -7.20 -2.71
C GLY A 437 -2.95 -7.73 -1.82
N ALA A 438 -1.73 -7.20 -2.00
CA ALA A 438 -0.56 -7.63 -1.24
C ALA A 438 -0.49 -7.14 0.22
N ALA A 439 -1.51 -6.49 0.77
CA ALA A 439 -1.56 -6.28 2.22
C ALA A 439 -2.16 -7.51 2.91
N ALA A 440 -1.63 -7.90 4.06
CA ALA A 440 -2.23 -8.96 4.84
C ALA A 440 -2.00 -8.77 6.35
N GLY A 441 -3.03 -9.05 7.14
CA GLY A 441 -3.00 -8.89 8.59
C GLY A 441 -2.88 -7.43 9.05
N THR A 442 -3.11 -6.44 8.18
CA THR A 442 -3.05 -5.01 8.55
C THR A 442 -4.11 -4.70 9.59
N VAL A 443 -3.74 -3.89 10.58
CA VAL A 443 -4.63 -3.42 11.65
C VAL A 443 -4.84 -1.92 11.49
N TYR A 444 -6.11 -1.50 11.40
CA TYR A 444 -6.53 -0.11 11.31
C TYR A 444 -7.28 0.29 12.60
N GLU A 445 -6.81 1.31 13.30
CA GLU A 445 -7.39 1.75 14.58
C GLU A 445 -7.60 3.27 14.61
N ASP A 446 -8.73 3.72 15.13
CA ASP A 446 -9.00 5.14 15.34
C ASP A 446 -8.86 5.99 14.06
N ILE A 447 -9.38 5.49 12.93
CA ILE A 447 -9.28 6.17 11.62
C ILE A 447 -10.42 7.17 11.47
N SER A 448 -10.09 8.40 11.08
CA SER A 448 -11.07 9.48 11.02
C SER A 448 -11.00 10.25 9.69
N GLY A 449 -12.16 10.61 9.12
CA GLY A 449 -12.23 11.29 7.84
C GLY A 449 -13.37 12.31 7.73
N GLN A 450 -13.03 13.51 7.26
CA GLN A 450 -13.99 14.57 6.93
C GLN A 450 -14.20 14.70 5.44
N ASP A 451 -15.46 14.71 4.98
CA ASP A 451 -15.80 15.02 3.59
C ASP A 451 -14.96 14.18 2.59
N VAL A 452 -14.70 12.91 2.92
CA VAL A 452 -13.92 11.97 2.10
C VAL A 452 -14.86 11.00 1.39
N SER A 453 -14.43 10.41 0.28
CA SER A 453 -15.24 9.41 -0.41
C SER A 453 -15.36 8.11 0.39
N GLY A 454 -14.35 7.80 1.22
CA GLY A 454 -14.49 6.82 2.29
C GLY A 454 -13.33 6.75 3.26
N LEU A 455 -13.48 5.95 4.31
CA LEU A 455 -12.44 5.80 5.33
C LEU A 455 -11.43 4.75 4.91
N LEU A 456 -11.90 3.56 4.51
CA LEU A 456 -11.07 2.42 4.15
C LEU A 456 -11.33 1.91 2.72
N ASN A 457 -10.26 1.56 2.01
CA ASN A 457 -10.31 0.74 0.80
C ASN A 457 -9.52 -0.55 1.02
N ILE A 458 -10.21 -1.68 1.11
CA ILE A 458 -9.68 -2.98 1.50
C ILE A 458 -9.59 -3.89 0.28
N ARG A 459 -8.38 -4.34 -0.01
CA ARG A 459 -8.09 -5.35 -1.04
C ARG A 459 -7.28 -6.53 -0.48
N GLY A 460 -6.72 -6.37 0.71
CA GLY A 460 -5.84 -7.34 1.35
C GLY A 460 -6.57 -8.49 2.03
N LEU A 461 -5.80 -9.30 2.74
CA LEU A 461 -6.26 -10.52 3.41
C LEU A 461 -6.22 -10.38 4.95
N ASN A 462 -7.29 -10.83 5.62
CA ASN A 462 -7.40 -10.92 7.08
C ASN A 462 -7.07 -9.60 7.80
N GLU A 463 -7.53 -8.48 7.24
CA GLU A 463 -7.32 -7.16 7.82
C GLU A 463 -8.35 -6.91 8.94
N THR A 464 -7.99 -6.05 9.89
CA THR A 464 -8.87 -5.69 11.01
C THR A 464 -9.01 -4.19 11.13
N ALA A 465 -10.20 -3.71 11.43
CA ALA A 465 -10.50 -2.29 11.58
C ALA A 465 -11.33 -2.04 12.84
N SER A 466 -10.96 -1.02 13.62
CA SER A 466 -11.74 -0.58 14.77
C SER A 466 -11.74 0.93 14.96
N GLY A 467 -12.81 1.48 15.54
CA GLY A 467 -12.89 2.90 15.88
C GLY A 467 -12.92 3.84 14.67
N LEU A 468 -13.63 3.45 13.60
CA LEU A 468 -13.70 4.26 12.37
C LEU A 468 -14.72 5.40 12.54
N ARG A 469 -14.33 6.64 12.22
CA ARG A 469 -15.18 7.82 12.37
C ARG A 469 -15.24 8.66 11.11
N GLY A 470 -16.41 8.74 10.49
CA GLY A 470 -16.66 9.60 9.32
C GLY A 470 -17.59 10.75 9.65
N TRP A 471 -17.36 11.92 9.06
CA TRP A 471 -18.33 13.02 9.14
C TRP A 471 -18.41 13.83 7.85
N GLY A 472 -19.57 14.44 7.63
CA GLY A 472 -19.86 15.21 6.43
C GLY A 472 -20.12 14.34 5.21
N ARG A 473 -19.77 14.84 4.02
CA ARG A 473 -20.11 14.21 2.74
C ARG A 473 -19.26 12.97 2.47
N MET A 474 -19.90 11.80 2.42
CA MET A 474 -19.21 10.52 2.23
C MET A 474 -20.00 9.55 1.33
N ASP A 475 -19.33 8.87 0.40
CA ASP A 475 -19.96 7.80 -0.39
C ASP A 475 -20.09 6.53 0.47
N ARG A 476 -18.99 6.10 1.09
CA ARG A 476 -18.96 4.87 1.89
C ARG A 476 -18.00 4.94 3.07
N MET A 477 -18.22 4.18 4.14
CA MET A 477 -17.20 4.07 5.19
C MET A 477 -16.08 3.12 4.76
N ILE A 478 -16.44 1.93 4.24
CA ILE A 478 -15.51 0.90 3.80
C ILE A 478 -15.84 0.47 2.37
N LEU A 479 -14.80 0.28 1.57
CA LEU A 479 -14.89 -0.36 0.26
C LEU A 479 -14.03 -1.62 0.25
N ILE A 480 -14.63 -2.76 -0.09
CA ILE A 480 -13.92 -4.03 -0.28
C ILE A 480 -13.85 -4.30 -1.78
N GLN A 481 -12.64 -4.52 -2.33
CA GLN A 481 -12.44 -4.75 -3.76
C GLN A 481 -11.64 -6.02 -4.06
N TYR A 482 -11.91 -6.63 -5.22
CA TYR A 482 -11.03 -7.58 -5.92
C TYR A 482 -10.57 -8.78 -5.09
N GLY A 483 -11.45 -9.30 -4.22
CA GLY A 483 -11.15 -10.47 -3.39
C GLY A 483 -10.59 -10.15 -2.00
N GLY A 484 -10.60 -8.89 -1.56
CA GLY A 484 -10.32 -8.55 -0.16
C GLY A 484 -11.18 -9.42 0.77
N SER A 485 -10.54 -10.14 1.68
CA SER A 485 -11.16 -11.28 2.36
C SER A 485 -10.77 -11.31 3.84
N GLY A 486 -11.66 -11.78 4.71
CA GLY A 486 -11.40 -11.92 6.14
C GLY A 486 -11.43 -10.63 6.92
N LEU A 487 -12.03 -9.55 6.38
CA LEU A 487 -12.10 -8.26 7.08
C LEU A 487 -12.97 -8.37 8.33
N VAL A 488 -12.43 -7.95 9.48
CA VAL A 488 -13.21 -7.74 10.71
C VAL A 488 -13.22 -6.25 11.02
N ALA A 489 -14.39 -5.61 10.91
CA ALA A 489 -14.58 -4.19 11.20
C ALA A 489 -15.50 -4.00 12.42
N ARG A 490 -15.06 -3.16 13.36
CA ARG A 490 -15.76 -2.89 14.62
C ARG A 490 -15.85 -1.41 14.94
N ASP A 491 -16.88 -1.01 15.68
CA ASP A 491 -17.03 0.34 16.23
C ASP A 491 -16.94 1.44 15.15
N LEU A 492 -17.84 1.36 14.17
CA LEU A 492 -17.95 2.33 13.08
C LEU A 492 -18.97 3.41 13.47
N ARG A 493 -18.58 4.67 13.32
CA ARG A 493 -19.45 5.81 13.51
C ARG A 493 -19.44 6.75 12.31
N TYR A 494 -20.62 7.13 11.84
CA TYR A 494 -20.80 8.17 10.84
C TYR A 494 -21.83 9.20 11.30
N ASP A 495 -21.50 10.47 11.13
CA ASP A 495 -22.37 11.62 11.42
C ASP A 495 -22.42 12.56 10.20
N ASP A 496 -23.60 12.77 9.59
CA ASP A 496 -23.74 13.71 8.46
C ASP A 496 -23.69 15.18 8.90
N GLY A 497 -23.76 15.45 10.21
CA GLY A 497 -23.75 16.78 10.80
C GLY A 497 -25.09 17.51 10.75
N ILE A 498 -26.17 16.85 10.32
CA ILE A 498 -27.52 17.40 10.14
C ILE A 498 -28.56 16.56 10.91
N THR A 499 -28.43 15.24 10.82
CA THR A 499 -29.30 14.24 11.44
C THR A 499 -29.25 14.33 12.98
N GLU A 500 -28.23 14.97 13.54
CA GLU A 500 -28.08 15.21 14.98
C GLU A 500 -28.74 16.51 15.46
N ILE A 501 -29.04 17.48 14.58
CA ILE A 501 -29.45 18.86 14.95
C ILE A 501 -30.96 19.00 15.27
N GLY A 502 -31.77 17.95 15.10
CA GLY A 502 -33.21 17.93 15.44
C GLY A 502 -34.11 18.71 14.46
N ALA A 503 -35.38 18.28 14.33
CA ALA A 503 -36.30 18.70 13.26
C ALA A 503 -36.70 20.19 13.24
N THR A 504 -36.58 20.91 14.35
CA THR A 504 -37.11 22.29 14.48
C THR A 504 -36.19 23.36 13.90
N LEU A 505 -34.88 23.11 13.85
CA LEU A 505 -33.90 23.97 13.16
C LEU A 505 -33.75 23.65 11.66
N ARG A 506 -34.30 22.51 11.21
CA ARG A 506 -34.12 21.97 9.84
C ARG A 506 -34.97 22.65 8.76
N ARG A 507 -36.13 23.24 9.11
CA ARG A 507 -37.09 23.75 8.11
C ARG A 507 -36.83 25.19 7.66
N SER A 508 -36.34 26.09 8.52
CA SER A 508 -36.27 27.51 8.14
C SER A 508 -34.98 27.91 7.41
N ASN A 509 -33.89 27.14 7.54
CA ASN A 509 -32.56 27.59 7.09
C ASN A 509 -31.97 26.75 5.93
N TYR A 510 -32.56 25.61 5.58
CA TYR A 510 -31.94 24.62 4.68
C TYR A 510 -32.82 24.16 3.50
N GLU A 511 -34.00 24.74 3.31
CA GLU A 511 -34.93 24.40 2.20
C GLU A 511 -34.44 24.82 0.80
N ALA A 512 -33.24 25.41 0.67
CA ALA A 512 -32.78 26.01 -0.59
C ALA A 512 -31.77 25.21 -1.44
N ALA A 513 -31.25 24.04 -1.04
CA ALA A 513 -30.12 23.47 -1.81
C ALA A 513 -30.13 21.95 -1.96
N SER A 514 -29.97 21.47 -3.20
CA SER A 514 -29.53 20.12 -3.60
C SER A 514 -28.34 19.55 -2.80
N ASP A 515 -27.65 20.39 -2.01
CA ASP A 515 -26.54 20.06 -1.11
C ASP A 515 -26.94 19.16 0.09
N TRP A 516 -28.21 19.15 0.52
CA TRP A 516 -28.67 18.35 1.67
C TRP A 516 -28.66 16.83 1.38
N LEU A 517 -29.02 16.42 0.16
CA LEU A 517 -28.96 15.01 -0.28
C LEU A 517 -27.51 14.56 -0.48
N ASN A 518 -26.66 15.49 -0.90
CA ASN A 518 -25.28 15.19 -1.28
C ASN A 518 -24.38 14.90 -0.08
N ARG A 519 -24.76 15.32 1.13
CA ARG A 519 -23.96 15.14 2.35
C ARG A 519 -24.11 13.77 3.03
N ARG A 520 -25.09 12.96 2.64
CA ARG A 520 -25.43 11.70 3.31
C ARG A 520 -24.52 10.54 2.92
N LEU A 521 -24.33 9.60 3.84
CA LEU A 521 -23.62 8.34 3.58
C LEU A 521 -24.45 7.46 2.65
N ILE A 522 -23.90 7.05 1.51
CA ILE A 522 -24.63 6.17 0.58
C ILE A 522 -24.71 4.75 1.14
N SER A 523 -23.58 4.21 1.61
CA SER A 523 -23.49 2.86 2.19
C SER A 523 -22.45 2.76 3.30
N VAL A 524 -22.62 1.85 4.26
CA VAL A 524 -21.55 1.60 5.25
C VAL A 524 -20.43 0.79 4.61
N ILE A 525 -20.77 -0.32 3.97
CA ILE A 525 -19.83 -1.15 3.20
C ILE A 525 -20.26 -1.22 1.74
N LYS A 526 -19.31 -0.97 0.85
CA LYS A 526 -19.44 -1.21 -0.59
C LYS A 526 -18.54 -2.36 -1.02
N PHE A 527 -19.09 -3.31 -1.76
CA PHE A 527 -18.35 -4.41 -2.36
C PHE A 527 -18.15 -4.15 -3.84
N ARG A 528 -16.96 -4.44 -4.36
CA ARG A 528 -16.68 -4.50 -5.79
C ARG A 528 -15.92 -5.79 -6.09
N THR A 529 -16.63 -6.80 -6.57
CA THR A 529 -16.03 -8.08 -6.96
C THR A 529 -15.61 -8.03 -8.43
N ASP A 530 -14.54 -8.73 -8.78
CA ASP A 530 -14.20 -9.01 -10.17
C ASP A 530 -14.57 -10.45 -10.53
N ASN A 531 -14.11 -10.92 -11.69
CA ASN A 531 -14.36 -12.28 -12.15
C ASN A 531 -13.50 -13.35 -11.43
N TYR A 532 -12.57 -12.95 -10.55
CA TYR A 532 -11.51 -13.82 -10.04
C TYR A 532 -11.47 -13.96 -8.51
N GLY A 533 -12.07 -13.02 -7.77
CA GLY A 533 -12.10 -13.02 -6.31
C GLY A 533 -13.43 -13.47 -5.71
N ARG A 534 -13.39 -14.42 -4.77
CA ARG A 534 -14.46 -14.59 -3.77
C ARG A 534 -14.11 -13.71 -2.57
N THR A 535 -15.03 -12.86 -2.14
CA THR A 535 -14.88 -12.12 -0.87
C THR A 535 -15.36 -13.05 0.23
N ARG A 536 -14.44 -13.62 1.03
CA ARG A 536 -14.81 -14.53 2.13
C ARG A 536 -14.85 -13.76 3.44
N LEU A 537 -15.83 -14.10 4.27
CA LEU A 537 -15.98 -13.70 5.67
C LEU A 537 -15.67 -12.23 5.96
N ALA A 538 -16.68 -11.37 5.83
CA ALA A 538 -16.64 -10.03 6.40
C ALA A 538 -17.45 -10.01 7.70
N SER A 539 -16.87 -9.45 8.78
CA SER A 539 -17.59 -9.20 10.03
C SER A 539 -17.73 -7.70 10.25
N LEU A 540 -18.96 -7.25 10.54
CA LEU A 540 -19.28 -5.85 10.82
C LEU A 540 -20.05 -5.75 12.15
N ILE A 541 -19.40 -5.23 13.19
CA ILE A 541 -19.98 -5.20 14.55
C ILE A 541 -19.94 -3.76 15.08
N GLY A 542 -21.02 -3.31 15.74
CA GLY A 542 -21.02 -2.00 16.39
C GLY A 542 -21.01 -0.86 15.38
N VAL A 543 -22.11 -0.68 14.64
CA VAL A 543 -22.24 0.38 13.64
C VAL A 543 -23.25 1.41 14.14
N GLN A 544 -22.85 2.68 14.13
CA GLN A 544 -23.74 3.82 14.31
C GLN A 544 -23.64 4.73 13.09
N ALA A 545 -24.69 4.81 12.28
CA ALA A 545 -24.71 5.68 11.10
C ALA A 545 -25.89 6.66 11.16
N ASN A 546 -25.59 7.93 11.39
CA ASN A 546 -26.56 9.03 11.39
C ASN A 546 -26.55 9.70 10.01
N GLY A 547 -27.62 9.51 9.22
CA GLY A 547 -27.71 10.08 7.87
C GLY A 547 -27.37 9.09 6.75
N LEU A 548 -27.77 7.82 6.87
CA LEU A 548 -27.62 6.82 5.82
C LEU A 548 -28.70 6.99 4.73
N GLN A 549 -28.29 7.00 3.46
CA GLN A 549 -29.16 7.27 2.31
C GLN A 549 -29.78 6.02 1.68
N ARG A 550 -29.04 4.91 1.54
CA ARG A 550 -29.51 3.74 0.76
C ARG A 550 -29.54 2.44 1.54
N CYS A 551 -28.37 1.92 1.93
CA CYS A 551 -28.27 0.55 2.43
C CYS A 551 -27.04 0.34 3.30
N LEU A 552 -27.05 -0.72 4.11
CA LEU A 552 -25.89 -1.10 4.91
C LEU A 552 -24.78 -1.68 4.03
N PHE A 553 -25.15 -2.60 3.13
CA PHE A 553 -24.26 -3.29 2.22
C PHE A 553 -24.65 -3.02 0.77
N TYR A 554 -23.72 -2.46 -0.01
CA TYR A 554 -23.94 -2.20 -1.43
C TYR A 554 -23.04 -3.08 -2.30
N GLY A 555 -23.63 -3.93 -3.13
CA GLY A 555 -22.92 -4.70 -4.15
C GLY A 555 -22.79 -3.93 -5.47
N ASP A 556 -21.58 -3.48 -5.81
CA ASP A 556 -21.23 -2.94 -7.12
C ASP A 556 -21.01 -4.09 -8.13
N VAL A 557 -21.12 -3.78 -9.42
CA VAL A 557 -21.07 -4.71 -10.56
C VAL A 557 -20.00 -5.81 -10.42
N GLY A 558 -20.39 -7.09 -10.52
CA GLY A 558 -19.46 -8.23 -10.51
C GLY A 558 -20.17 -9.60 -10.47
N LYS A 559 -19.49 -10.68 -10.92
CA LYS A 559 -19.97 -12.08 -10.84
C LYS A 559 -19.56 -12.79 -9.54
N GLY A 560 -18.72 -12.16 -8.72
CA GLY A 560 -18.22 -12.76 -7.48
C GLY A 560 -19.27 -12.73 -6.37
N ALA A 561 -19.37 -13.81 -5.61
CA ALA A 561 -20.22 -13.92 -4.42
C ALA A 561 -19.49 -13.42 -3.16
N VAL A 562 -20.26 -12.86 -2.22
CA VAL A 562 -19.80 -12.60 -0.84
C VAL A 562 -20.10 -13.85 -0.01
N GLU A 563 -19.06 -14.60 0.36
CA GLU A 563 -19.21 -15.84 1.11
C GLU A 563 -19.15 -15.54 2.61
N ASN A 564 -20.27 -15.70 3.33
CA ASN A 564 -20.38 -15.52 4.78
C ASN A 564 -20.24 -14.06 5.23
N LEU A 565 -21.35 -13.38 5.49
CA LEU A 565 -21.38 -12.05 6.08
C LEU A 565 -21.92 -12.13 7.51
N VAL A 566 -21.12 -11.71 8.48
CA VAL A 566 -21.53 -11.63 9.89
C VAL A 566 -21.75 -10.18 10.25
N TYR A 567 -22.90 -9.84 10.83
CA TYR A 567 -23.13 -8.49 11.32
C TYR A 567 -23.92 -8.45 12.63
N GLY A 568 -23.64 -7.44 13.47
CA GLY A 568 -24.27 -7.30 14.79
C GLY A 568 -24.19 -5.87 15.32
N ASP A 569 -25.10 -5.54 16.24
CA ASP A 569 -25.12 -4.27 16.98
C ASP A 569 -25.09 -3.03 16.07
N ILE A 570 -26.10 -2.96 15.19
CA ILE A 570 -26.21 -1.92 14.16
C ILE A 570 -27.36 -0.99 14.49
N VAL A 571 -27.04 0.30 14.56
CA VAL A 571 -27.96 1.42 14.74
C VAL A 571 -27.83 2.37 13.56
N VAL A 572 -28.94 2.59 12.85
CA VAL A 572 -28.97 3.50 11.69
C VAL A 572 -30.10 4.50 11.87
N ALA A 573 -29.79 5.79 11.71
CA ALA A 573 -30.80 6.81 11.50
C ALA A 573 -30.89 7.15 10.01
N THR A 574 -32.05 6.92 9.43
CA THR A 574 -32.40 7.33 8.06
C THR A 574 -33.32 8.55 8.14
N ASP A 575 -33.26 9.46 7.17
CA ASP A 575 -34.12 10.64 7.17
C ASP A 575 -35.05 10.62 5.95
N ASN A 576 -36.34 10.33 6.20
CA ASN A 576 -37.39 10.25 5.17
C ASN A 576 -38.19 11.57 5.06
N ALA A 577 -37.51 12.70 4.95
CA ALA A 577 -38.14 14.03 4.92
C ALA A 577 -39.05 14.27 3.70
N THR A 578 -38.93 13.50 2.62
CA THR A 578 -39.65 13.75 1.35
C THR A 578 -40.69 12.69 0.96
N GLY A 579 -40.80 11.58 1.70
CA GLY A 579 -41.69 10.47 1.35
C GLY A 579 -41.44 9.83 -0.03
N LYS A 580 -40.28 10.11 -0.66
CA LYS A 580 -39.97 9.74 -2.06
C LYS A 580 -38.57 9.14 -2.26
N TYR A 581 -37.99 8.49 -1.25
CA TYR A 581 -36.83 7.60 -1.41
C TYR A 581 -37.09 6.26 -0.72
N PRO A 582 -36.56 5.15 -1.27
CA PRO A 582 -37.05 3.81 -1.00
C PRO A 582 -36.75 3.36 0.41
N ASP A 583 -37.53 2.38 0.87
CA ASP A 583 -37.29 1.58 2.06
C ASP A 583 -35.79 1.33 2.25
N PHE A 584 -35.24 1.69 3.41
CA PHE A 584 -33.90 1.26 3.79
C PHE A 584 -33.79 -0.25 3.51
N THR A 585 -32.79 -0.64 2.73
CA THR A 585 -32.51 -2.05 2.50
C THR A 585 -31.24 -2.45 3.23
N LEU A 586 -31.25 -3.67 3.79
CA LEU A 586 -30.03 -4.27 4.31
C LEU A 586 -28.99 -4.45 3.18
N PHE A 587 -29.49 -4.79 1.98
CA PHE A 587 -28.70 -5.05 0.79
C PHE A 587 -29.18 -4.20 -0.39
N GLY A 588 -28.26 -3.53 -1.08
CA GLY A 588 -28.49 -2.85 -2.34
C GLY A 588 -27.55 -3.35 -3.44
N GLY A 589 -27.92 -3.12 -4.70
CA GLY A 589 -27.09 -3.46 -5.87
C GLY A 589 -27.24 -4.90 -6.37
N GLN A 590 -26.30 -5.35 -7.22
CA GLN A 590 -26.42 -6.60 -8.00
C GLN A 590 -25.72 -7.82 -7.38
N ALA A 591 -24.76 -7.64 -6.45
CA ALA A 591 -23.72 -8.64 -6.16
C ALA A 591 -23.92 -9.49 -4.88
N MET A 592 -25.15 -9.68 -4.38
CA MET A 592 -25.37 -10.43 -3.12
C MET A 592 -25.95 -11.84 -3.29
N ALA A 593 -26.19 -12.32 -4.51
CA ALA A 593 -26.75 -13.65 -4.75
C ALA A 593 -25.81 -14.76 -4.25
N GLY A 594 -26.33 -15.68 -3.41
CA GLY A 594 -25.57 -16.83 -2.90
C GLY A 594 -24.77 -16.58 -1.61
N SER A 595 -24.97 -15.45 -0.94
CA SER A 595 -24.28 -15.14 0.32
C SER A 595 -24.93 -15.84 1.51
N ASN A 596 -24.17 -16.60 2.30
CA ASN A 596 -24.58 -16.99 3.65
C ASN A 596 -24.52 -15.74 4.54
N VAL A 597 -25.64 -15.33 5.11
CA VAL A 597 -25.71 -14.12 5.96
C VAL A 597 -26.08 -14.54 7.37
N VAL A 598 -25.23 -14.19 8.34
CA VAL A 598 -25.44 -14.45 9.76
C VAL A 598 -25.65 -13.10 10.47
N ALA A 599 -26.87 -12.86 10.91
CA ALA A 599 -27.19 -11.72 11.76
C ALA A 599 -27.02 -12.13 13.23
N LEU A 600 -26.13 -11.47 13.97
CA LEU A 600 -26.01 -11.63 15.42
C LEU A 600 -27.20 -10.99 16.14
N ASN A 601 -27.63 -9.81 15.67
CA ASN A 601 -28.82 -9.08 16.11
C ASN A 601 -29.47 -8.37 14.90
N ARG A 602 -30.79 -8.10 14.96
CA ARG A 602 -31.47 -7.30 13.92
C ARG A 602 -31.00 -5.84 13.99
N PRO A 603 -30.74 -5.17 12.85
CA PRO A 603 -30.42 -3.74 12.87
C PRO A 603 -31.59 -2.93 13.44
N VAL A 604 -31.27 -1.95 14.28
CA VAL A 604 -32.25 -0.98 14.76
C VAL A 604 -32.22 0.22 13.81
N VAL A 605 -33.32 0.41 13.08
CA VAL A 605 -33.46 1.48 12.09
C VAL A 605 -34.45 2.51 12.60
N PHE A 606 -34.01 3.76 12.72
CA PHE A 606 -34.84 4.88 13.14
C PHE A 606 -35.07 5.83 11.97
N ASN A 607 -36.31 6.34 11.84
CA ASN A 607 -36.62 7.43 10.93
C ASN A 607 -36.49 8.76 11.68
N SER A 608 -35.56 9.62 11.23
CA SER A 608 -35.21 10.87 11.90
C SER A 608 -36.34 11.91 11.90
N THR A 609 -37.36 11.74 11.04
CA THR A 609 -38.57 12.59 11.04
C THR A 609 -39.54 12.30 12.19
N VAL A 610 -39.37 11.19 12.91
CA VAL A 610 -40.34 10.69 13.89
C VAL A 610 -39.92 10.91 15.34
N PHE A 611 -38.82 11.62 15.65
CA PHE A 611 -38.45 11.82 17.05
C PHE A 611 -39.39 12.78 17.80
N PRO A 612 -40.18 12.31 18.79
CA PRO A 612 -40.69 13.20 19.82
C PRO A 612 -39.52 13.60 20.74
N LYS A 613 -39.52 14.86 21.16
CA LYS A 613 -38.62 15.45 22.14
C LYS A 613 -38.39 14.51 23.34
N ARG A 614 -37.30 13.74 23.35
CA ARG A 614 -36.75 13.22 24.60
C ARG A 614 -35.29 13.61 24.65
N LYS A 615 -35.01 14.50 25.62
CA LYS A 615 -33.67 14.84 26.07
C LYS A 615 -32.90 13.53 26.26
N ILE A 616 -31.85 13.32 25.47
CA ILE A 616 -30.76 12.45 25.89
C ILE A 616 -30.16 13.21 27.07
N ALA A 617 -30.39 12.70 28.29
CA ALA A 617 -29.64 13.16 29.45
C ALA A 617 -28.17 12.82 29.18
N LEU A 618 -27.32 13.85 29.20
CA LEU A 618 -25.87 13.76 29.10
C LEU A 618 -25.29 12.87 30.20
#